data_AF-A0A1F6VEH1-F1
#
_entry.id   AF-A0A1F6VEH1-F1
#
_cell.length_a   1.000
_cell.length_b   1.000
_cell.length_c   1.000
_cell.angle_alpha   90.00
_cell.angle_beta   90.00
_cell.angle_gamma   90.00
#
_symmetry.space_group_name_H-M   'P 1'
#
loop_
_entity.id
_entity.type
_entity.pdbx_description
1 polymer ?
#
loop_
_entity_poly.entity_id
_entity_poly.type
_entity_poly.pdbx_seq_one_letter_code
_entity_poly.pdbx_strand_id
1 'polypeptide(L)'
;MTVALATTGTVLGTESFHFTQFLEEGSRGNEVRELQKSLNARGYDAGNVDGIFGAKVKGAVIKFQTDNQLKVDGIVGYEVRSLLNK
;
A
#
# COMPACT_ATOMS: atom_id res chain seq x y z
N MET A 1 -5.95 -24.55 14.42
CA MET A 1 -5.12 -23.35 14.64
C MET A 1 -3.95 -23.45 13.68
N THR A 2 -3.59 -22.34 13.02
CA THR A 2 -2.69 -22.18 11.85
C THR A 2 -3.28 -22.62 10.50
N VAL A 3 -3.93 -21.68 9.81
CA VAL A 3 -4.00 -21.69 8.34
C VAL A 3 -2.81 -20.87 7.82
N ALA A 4 -1.87 -21.55 7.18
CA ALA A 4 -0.85 -20.92 6.36
C ALA A 4 -1.52 -20.45 5.06
N LEU A 5 -1.45 -19.15 4.78
CA LEU A 5 -1.85 -18.58 3.49
C LEU A 5 -0.68 -17.78 2.93
N ALA A 6 0.13 -18.44 2.12
CA ALA A 6 1.08 -17.79 1.24
C ALA A 6 1.36 -18.69 0.02
N THR A 7 0.32 -18.92 -0.78
CA THR A 7 0.48 -19.46 -2.13
C THR A 7 -0.50 -18.77 -3.05
N THR A 8 -0.07 -17.67 -3.68
CA THR A 8 -0.44 -17.44 -5.08
C THR A 8 0.62 -16.58 -5.72
N GLY A 9 1.39 -17.22 -6.61
CA GLY A 9 2.16 -16.53 -7.63
C GLY A 9 1.21 -16.13 -8.76
N THR A 10 1.40 -14.90 -9.23
CA THR A 10 0.60 -14.21 -10.23
C THR A 10 1.30 -14.26 -11.57
N VAL A 11 0.69 -14.91 -12.56
CA VAL A 11 1.12 -14.91 -13.96
C VAL A 11 0.17 -14.03 -14.78
N LEU A 12 0.66 -12.85 -15.18
CA LEU A 12 0.25 -12.03 -16.33
C LEU A 12 -1.26 -11.99 -16.68
N GLY A 13 -1.98 -11.05 -16.08
CA GLY A 13 -3.27 -10.55 -16.58
C GLY A 13 -4.13 -9.89 -15.50
N THR A 14 -3.98 -8.58 -15.30
CA THR A 14 -4.86 -7.75 -14.43
C THR A 14 -5.10 -8.32 -13.03
N GLU A 15 -4.05 -8.43 -12.21
CA GLU A 15 -4.23 -8.88 -10.84
C GLU A 15 -4.58 -7.71 -9.92
N SER A 16 -5.87 -7.67 -9.59
CA SER A 16 -6.48 -6.94 -8.48
C SER A 16 -5.69 -7.18 -7.19
N PHE A 17 -4.86 -6.20 -6.78
CA PHE A 17 -4.16 -6.29 -5.52
C PHE A 17 -5.09 -5.86 -4.39
N HIS A 18 -5.38 -6.80 -3.49
CA HIS A 18 -6.20 -6.54 -2.31
C HIS A 18 -5.30 -6.34 -1.09
N PHE A 19 -5.21 -5.09 -0.63
CA PHE A 19 -4.60 -4.76 0.65
C PHE A 19 -5.48 -5.26 1.79
N THR A 20 -4.94 -6.16 2.60
CA THR A 20 -5.63 -6.76 3.75
C THR A 20 -4.98 -6.39 5.06
N GLN A 21 -3.71 -5.99 5.04
CA GLN A 21 -2.96 -5.57 6.20
C GLN A 21 -3.11 -4.07 6.45
N PHE A 22 -2.99 -3.70 7.72
CA PHE A 22 -2.79 -2.32 8.12
C PHE A 22 -1.31 -2.00 7.93
N LEU A 23 -0.98 -0.96 7.16
CA LEU A 23 0.42 -0.58 6.90
C LEU A 23 0.72 0.77 7.55
N GLU A 24 1.83 0.80 8.27
CA GLU A 24 2.35 1.99 8.94
C GLU A 24 3.88 2.03 8.85
N GLU A 25 4.47 3.10 9.37
CA GLU A 25 5.93 3.26 9.42
C GLU A 25 6.60 2.04 10.07
N GLY A 26 7.58 1.45 9.37
CA GLY A 26 8.24 0.22 9.80
C GLY A 26 7.64 -1.07 9.24
N SER A 27 6.43 -1.03 8.64
CA SER A 27 5.87 -2.16 7.90
C SER A 27 6.75 -2.54 6.70
N ARG A 28 6.80 -3.84 6.39
CA ARG A 28 7.61 -4.37 5.28
C ARG A 28 6.92 -5.51 4.57
N GLY A 29 7.23 -5.70 3.29
CA GLY A 29 6.81 -6.86 2.51
C GLY A 29 6.14 -6.51 1.19
N ASN A 30 5.44 -7.49 0.62
CA ASN A 30 4.83 -7.35 -0.70
C ASN A 30 3.70 -6.31 -0.72
N GLU A 31 2.88 -6.21 0.33
CA GLU A 31 1.85 -5.16 0.42
C GLU A 31 2.45 -3.76 0.39
N VAL A 32 3.61 -3.55 1.03
CA VAL A 32 4.30 -2.25 0.95
C VAL A 32 4.85 -1.99 -0.45
N ARG A 33 5.33 -3.01 -1.17
CA ARG A 33 5.77 -2.86 -2.57
C ARG A 33 4.62 -2.43 -3.47
N GLU A 34 3.46 -3.06 -3.32
CA GLU A 34 2.28 -2.71 -4.11
C GLU A 34 1.72 -1.34 -3.75
N LEU A 35 1.82 -0.94 -2.47
CA LEU A 35 1.52 0.43 -2.03
C LEU A 35 2.45 1.44 -2.72
N GLN A 36 3.77 1.21 -2.67
CA GLN A 36 4.76 2.08 -3.30
C GLN A 36 4.52 2.20 -4.81
N LYS A 37 4.28 1.10 -5.51
CA LYS A 37 3.90 1.10 -6.94
C LYS A 37 2.63 1.91 -7.18
N SER A 38 1.59 1.66 -6.38
CA SER A 38 0.28 2.30 -6.53
C SER A 38 0.32 3.81 -6.29
N LEU A 39 1.10 4.26 -5.32
CA LEU A 39 1.29 5.67 -5.00
C LEU A 39 2.12 6.36 -6.09
N ASN A 40 3.25 5.76 -6.48
CA ASN A 40 4.11 6.28 -7.55
C ASN A 40 3.35 6.38 -8.88
N ALA A 41 2.55 5.37 -9.24
CA ALA A 41 1.74 5.37 -10.46
C ALA A 41 0.65 6.47 -10.46
N ARG A 42 0.24 6.95 -9.28
CA ARG A 42 -0.70 8.05 -9.11
C ARG A 42 -0.02 9.41 -8.94
N GLY A 43 1.32 9.47 -9.03
CA GLY A 43 2.10 10.71 -8.92
C GLY A 43 2.51 11.09 -7.50
N TYR A 44 2.28 10.24 -6.50
CA TYR A 44 2.75 10.44 -5.14
C TYR A 44 4.14 9.81 -4.99
N ASP A 45 5.17 10.62 -4.75
CA ASP A 45 6.55 10.13 -4.55
C ASP A 45 6.68 9.30 -3.26
N ALA A 46 6.53 7.99 -3.40
CA ALA A 46 6.74 7.00 -2.34
C ALA A 46 8.19 6.49 -2.29
N GLY A 47 9.07 7.01 -3.16
CA GLY A 47 10.44 6.53 -3.32
C GLY A 47 10.54 5.18 -4.04
N ASN A 48 11.64 4.46 -3.76
CA ASN A 48 11.92 3.17 -4.39
C ASN A 48 10.92 2.10 -3.94
N VAL A 49 10.59 1.19 -4.87
CA VAL A 49 9.75 0.02 -4.57
C VAL A 49 10.59 -1.08 -3.93
N ASP A 50 11.02 -0.85 -2.69
CA ASP A 50 11.84 -1.79 -1.91
C ASP A 50 11.00 -2.69 -0.97
N GLY A 51 9.75 -2.30 -0.73
CA GLY A 51 8.85 -2.96 0.23
C GLY A 51 9.08 -2.53 1.66
N ILE A 52 9.63 -1.34 1.89
CA ILE A 52 9.86 -0.77 3.22
C ILE A 52 9.04 0.51 3.40
N PHE A 53 8.18 0.51 4.42
CA PHE A 53 7.36 1.67 4.73
C PHE A 53 8.19 2.66 5.55
N GLY A 54 8.93 3.52 4.85
CA GLY A 54 9.71 4.60 5.45
C GLY A 54 9.02 5.95 5.40
N ALA A 55 9.74 7.00 5.78
CA ALA A 55 9.25 8.39 5.81
C ALA A 55 8.72 8.88 4.45
N LYS A 56 9.32 8.43 3.33
CA LYS A 56 8.83 8.77 1.97
C LYS A 56 7.46 8.18 1.69
N VAL A 57 7.28 6.89 1.98
CA VAL A 57 5.99 6.19 1.82
C VAL A 57 4.93 6.86 2.69
N LYS A 58 5.26 7.18 3.95
CA LYS A 58 4.37 7.94 4.85
C LYS A 58 3.96 9.29 4.26
N GLY A 59 4.90 10.06 3.73
CA GLY A 59 4.63 11.34 3.07
C GLY A 59 3.71 11.19 1.84
N ALA A 60 3.92 10.15 1.04
CA ALA A 60 3.06 9.84 -0.10
C ALA A 60 1.64 9.43 0.34
N VAL A 61 1.50 8.64 1.41
CA VAL A 61 0.20 8.27 2.00
C VAL A 61 -0.52 9.50 2.54
N ILE A 62 0.17 10.38 3.26
CA ILE A 62 -0.40 11.64 3.77
C ILE A 62 -0.96 12.50 2.62
N LYS A 63 -0.21 12.65 1.52
CA LYS A 63 -0.67 13.38 0.34
C LYS A 63 -1.89 12.69 -0.29
N PHE A 64 -1.83 11.37 -0.47
CA PHE A 64 -2.96 10.61 -1.00
C PHE A 64 -4.22 10.78 -0.13
N GLN A 65 -4.08 10.70 1.19
CA GLN A 65 -5.18 10.93 2.13
C GLN A 65 -5.74 12.35 2.01
N THR A 66 -4.86 13.34 1.92
CA THR A 66 -5.25 14.76 1.77
C THR A 66 -6.05 14.97 0.48
N ASP A 67 -5.55 14.48 -0.65
CA ASP A 67 -6.17 14.65 -1.96
C ASP A 67 -7.50 13.90 -2.10
N ASN A 68 -7.67 12.81 -1.35
CA ASN A 68 -8.91 12.02 -1.30
C ASN A 68 -9.83 12.38 -0.13
N GLN A 69 -9.56 13.48 0.58
CA GLN A 69 -10.36 13.96 1.73
C GLN A 69 -10.56 12.91 2.84
N LEU A 70 -9.56 12.04 3.03
CA LEU A 70 -9.53 11.04 4.08
C LEU A 70 -8.96 11.64 5.37
N LYS A 71 -9.07 10.89 6.47
CA LYS A 71 -8.30 11.18 7.67
C LYS A 71 -6.80 11.13 7.34
N VAL A 72 -6.08 12.21 7.65
CA VAL A 72 -4.64 12.36 7.36
C VAL A 72 -3.82 11.92 8.57
N ASP A 73 -3.69 10.61 8.74
CA ASP A 73 -2.92 9.96 9.81
C ASP A 73 -1.63 9.28 9.30
N GLY A 74 -1.40 9.25 7.98
CA GLY A 74 -0.21 8.67 7.36
C GLY A 74 -0.16 7.15 7.43
N ILE A 75 -1.32 6.53 7.61
CA ILE A 75 -1.51 5.11 7.86
C ILE A 75 -2.42 4.53 6.77
N VAL A 76 -2.09 3.33 6.29
CA VAL A 76 -2.90 2.62 5.30
C VAL A 76 -3.92 1.74 6.03
N GLY A 77 -4.97 2.40 6.53
CA GLY A 77 -6.13 1.77 7.15
C GLY A 77 -7.20 1.34 6.13
N TYR A 78 -8.37 0.91 6.62
CA TYR A 78 -9.47 0.42 5.76
C TYR A 78 -9.84 1.40 4.63
N GLU A 79 -9.97 2.69 4.92
CA GLU A 79 -10.37 3.70 3.93
C GLU A 79 -9.35 3.84 2.80
N VAL A 80 -8.07 3.93 3.13
CA VAL A 80 -6.98 4.01 2.14
C VAL A 80 -6.92 2.74 1.30
N ARG A 81 -7.02 1.56 1.94
CA ARG A 81 -7.03 0.27 1.25
C ARG A 81 -8.21 0.14 0.30
N SER A 82 -9.39 0.59 0.70
CA SER A 82 -10.59 0.51 -0.15
C SER A 82 -10.46 1.33 -1.44
N LEU A 83 -9.68 2.42 -1.42
CA LEU A 83 -9.41 3.23 -2.61
C LEU A 83 -8.24 2.72 -3.47
N LEU A 84 -7.34 1.95 -2.86
CA LEU A 84 -6.22 1.33 -3.56
C LEU A 84 -6.57 -0.03 -4.15
N ASN A 85 -7.45 -0.79 -3.49
CA ASN A 85 -8.00 -2.04 -3.98
C ASN A 85 -8.69 -1.80 -5.32
N LYS A 86 -8.27 -2.55 -6.33
CA LYS A 86 -8.86 -2.61 -7.68
C LYS A 86 -9.15 -4.05 -8.00
#